data_AF-A0A2I8VP56-F1
#
_entry.id   AF-A0A2I8VP56-F1
#
_cell.length_a   1.000
_cell.length_b   1.000
_cell.length_c   1.000
_cell.angle_alpha   90.00
_cell.angle_beta   90.00
_cell.angle_gamma   90.00
#
_symmetry.space_group_name_H-M   'P 1'
#
loop_
_entity.id
_entity.type
_entity.pdbx_description
1 polymer ?
#
loop_
_entity_poly.entity_id
_entity_poly.type
_entity_poly.pdbx_seq_one_letter_code
_entity_poly.pdbx_strand_id
1 'polypeptide(L)'
;MPEPLRIDSGELTADEILTAVREGRRVVVRTEMLGGTYEVTLRHDGTIFYCDTPTTLHKHEDEEGMRTCIAKMGYARSELTED
;
A
#
# COMPACT_ATOMS: atom_id res chain seq x y z
N MET A 1 -15.42 -11.30 -4.53
CA MET A 1 -14.31 -10.39 -4.16
C MET A 1 -14.27 -9.31 -5.22
N PRO A 2 -14.26 -8.02 -4.86
CA PRO A 2 -14.10 -6.95 -5.84
C PRO A 2 -12.75 -7.10 -6.55
N GLU A 3 -12.67 -6.64 -7.79
CA GLU A 3 -11.42 -6.63 -8.56
C GLU A 3 -10.37 -5.77 -7.84
N PRO A 4 -9.10 -6.23 -7.77
CA PRO A 4 -8.05 -5.49 -7.11
C PRO A 4 -7.85 -4.12 -7.76
N LEU A 5 -7.67 -3.09 -6.94
CA LEU A 5 -7.24 -1.77 -7.41
C LEU A 5 -5.75 -1.87 -7.76
N ARG A 6 -5.40 -1.69 -9.04
CA ARG A 6 -4.01 -1.69 -9.51
C ARG A 6 -3.58 -0.24 -9.73
N ILE A 7 -2.47 0.17 -9.13
CA ILE A 7 -1.91 1.53 -9.22
C ILE A 7 -0.40 1.47 -9.35
N ASP A 8 0.20 2.49 -9.95
CA ASP A 8 1.64 2.73 -9.84
C ASP A 8 1.97 3.48 -8.54
N SER A 9 3.19 3.30 -8.03
CA SER A 9 3.67 4.04 -6.85
C SER A 9 3.59 5.54 -7.09
N GLY A 10 2.98 6.28 -6.15
CA GLY A 10 2.78 7.72 -6.29
C GLY A 10 1.48 8.14 -6.98
N GLU A 11 0.69 7.20 -7.50
CA GLU A 11 -0.57 7.51 -8.17
C GLU A 11 -1.64 8.00 -7.18
N LEU A 12 -1.71 7.39 -5.99
CA LEU A 12 -2.67 7.73 -4.94
C LEU A 12 -1.99 8.19 -3.65
N THR A 13 -2.71 8.95 -2.83
CA THR A 13 -2.28 9.28 -1.46
C THR A 13 -2.37 8.07 -0.53
N ALA A 14 -1.70 8.14 0.62
CA ALA A 14 -1.77 7.07 1.61
C ALA A 14 -3.20 6.86 2.15
N ASP A 15 -3.98 7.94 2.28
CA ASP A 15 -5.39 7.89 2.69
C ASP A 15 -6.28 7.19 1.66
N GLU A 16 -6.11 7.48 0.38
CA GLU A 16 -6.89 6.84 -0.70
C GLU A 16 -6.59 5.34 -0.78
N ILE A 17 -5.31 4.97 -0.68
CA ILE A 17 -4.88 3.56 -0.63
C ILE A 17 -5.49 2.87 0.59
N LEU A 18 -5.38 3.49 1.77
CA LEU A 18 -5.85 2.91 3.01
C LEU A 18 -7.38 2.77 3.03
N THR A 19 -8.11 3.77 2.53
CA THR A 19 -9.56 3.71 2.36
C THR A 19 -9.98 2.48 1.55
N ALA A 20 -9.36 2.27 0.39
CA ALA A 20 -9.66 1.11 -0.45
C ALA A 20 -9.38 -0.21 0.28
N VAL A 21 -8.26 -0.30 0.99
CA VAL A 21 -7.89 -1.50 1.78
C VAL A 21 -8.90 -1.77 2.90
N ARG A 22 -9.35 -0.74 3.62
CA ARG A 22 -10.34 -0.84 4.70
C ARG A 22 -11.70 -1.31 4.22
N GLU A 23 -12.12 -0.88 3.03
CA GLU A 23 -13.34 -1.33 2.38
C GLU A 23 -13.27 -2.79 1.89
N GLY A 24 -12.17 -3.49 2.19
CA GLY A 24 -11.94 -4.89 1.84
C GLY A 24 -11.46 -5.08 0.40
N ARG A 25 -11.12 -3.99 -0.30
CA ARG A 25 -10.52 -4.06 -1.64
C ARG A 25 -9.02 -4.30 -1.51
N ARG A 26 -8.50 -5.27 -2.27
CA ARG A 26 -7.05 -5.44 -2.38
C ARG A 26 -6.48 -4.34 -3.25
N VAL A 27 -5.37 -3.74 -2.85
CA VAL A 27 -4.62 -2.77 -3.64
C VAL A 27 -3.31 -3.41 -4.05
N VAL A 28 -3.03 -3.43 -5.36
CA VAL A 28 -1.77 -3.91 -5.92
C VAL A 28 -1.01 -2.68 -6.41
N VAL A 29 0.12 -2.41 -5.77
CA VAL A 29 0.99 -1.28 -6.08
C VAL A 29 2.16 -1.79 -6.91
N ARG A 30 2.31 -1.27 -8.12
CA ARG A 30 3.50 -1.48 -8.94
C ARG A 30 4.55 -0.44 -8.55
N THR A 31 5.72 -0.91 -8.14
CA THR A 31 6.80 -0.05 -7.63
C THR A 31 8.18 -0.57 -8.05
N GLU A 32 9.17 0.31 -8.10
CA GLU A 32 10.55 -0.07 -8.36
C GLU A 32 11.29 -0.35 -7.05
N MET A 33 11.83 -1.56 -6.90
CA MET A 33 12.62 -1.98 -5.75
C MET A 33 13.67 -3.00 -6.19
N LEU A 34 14.79 -3.14 -5.47
CA LEU A 34 15.82 -4.15 -5.76
C LEU A 34 16.35 -4.16 -7.22
N GLY A 35 16.31 -3.01 -7.91
CA GLY A 35 16.75 -2.88 -9.30
C GLY A 35 15.77 -3.41 -10.35
N GLY A 36 14.50 -3.63 -9.99
CA GLY A 36 13.45 -4.04 -10.92
C GLY A 36 12.07 -3.51 -10.52
N THR A 37 11.06 -3.79 -11.34
CA THR A 37 9.68 -3.46 -11.05
C THR A 37 8.97 -4.64 -10.40
N TYR A 38 8.33 -4.40 -9.25
CA TYR A 38 7.64 -5.41 -8.48
C TYR A 38 6.21 -4.97 -8.14
N GLU A 39 5.34 -5.95 -7.94
CA GLU A 39 3.98 -5.74 -7.44
C GLU A 39 3.94 -6.05 -5.94
N VAL A 40 3.43 -5.12 -5.15
CA VAL A 40 3.17 -5.28 -3.71
C VAL A 40 1.66 -5.32 -3.50
N THR A 41 1.18 -6.21 -2.63
CA THR A 41 -0.26 -6.28 -2.33
C THR A 41 -0.57 -5.77 -0.93
N LEU A 42 -1.45 -4.79 -0.84
CA LEU A 42 -2.03 -4.28 0.40
C LEU A 42 -3.44 -4.87 0.57
N ARG A 43 -3.72 -5.41 1.76
CA ARG A 43 -5.03 -6.02 2.07
C ARG A 43 -5.33 -5.96 3.57
N HIS A 44 -6.60 -6.06 3.90
CA HIS A 44 -7.10 -6.16 5.27
C HIS A 44 -8.02 -7.39 5.37
N ASP A 45 -7.93 -8.15 6.45
CA ASP A 45 -8.79 -9.32 6.69
C ASP A 45 -9.97 -9.03 7.62
N GLY A 46 -10.12 -7.78 8.07
CA GLY A 46 -11.09 -7.36 9.07
C GLY A 46 -10.50 -7.12 10.45
N THR A 47 -9.27 -7.59 10.70
CA THR A 47 -8.54 -7.41 11.96
C THR A 47 -7.13 -6.89 11.75
N ILE A 48 -6.40 -7.44 10.77
CA ILE A 48 -4.99 -7.16 10.52
C ILE A 48 -4.80 -6.64 9.10
N PHE A 49 -4.01 -5.58 8.99
CA PHE A 49 -3.51 -5.04 7.73
C PHE A 49 -2.25 -5.79 7.31
N TYR A 50 -2.19 -6.16 6.04
CA TYR A 50 -1.05 -6.87 5.45
C TYR A 50 -0.49 -6.07 4.28
N CYS A 51 0.82 -5.90 4.30
CA CYS A 51 1.61 -5.42 3.17
C CYS A 51 2.51 -6.56 2.71
N ASP A 52 2.13 -7.17 1.60
CA ASP A 52 2.75 -8.36 1.03
C ASP A 52 3.81 -7.92 0.00
N THR A 53 5.05 -7.84 0.47
CA THR A 53 6.20 -7.50 -0.38
C THR A 53 6.91 -8.79 -0.82
N PRO A 54 7.64 -8.77 -1.95
CA PRO A 54 8.35 -9.96 -2.43
C PRO A 54 9.30 -10.60 -1.41
N THR A 55 9.84 -9.82 -0.48
CA THR A 55 10.84 -10.28 0.49
C THR A 55 10.25 -10.57 1.88
N THR A 56 9.20 -9.86 2.27
CA THR A 56 8.68 -9.90 3.65
C THR A 56 7.18 -9.59 3.68
N LEU A 57 6.43 -10.36 4.47
CA LEU A 57 5.04 -10.03 4.81
C LEU A 57 5.01 -9.12 6.04
N HIS A 58 4.70 -7.85 5.84
CA HIS A 58 4.50 -6.89 6.95
C HIS A 58 3.06 -6.96 7.46
N LYS A 59 2.89 -6.87 8.78
CA LYS A 59 1.58 -6.92 9.45
C LYS A 59 1.42 -5.69 10.34
N HIS A 60 0.23 -5.11 10.34
CA HIS A 60 -0.12 -3.95 11.16
C HIS A 60 -1.48 -4.18 11.80
N GLU A 61 -1.60 -3.86 13.09
CA GLU A 61 -2.84 -4.03 13.86
C GLU A 61 -3.82 -2.88 13.63
N ASP A 62 -3.32 -1.74 13.13
CA ASP A 62 -4.09 -0.53 12.95
C ASP A 62 -3.74 0.21 11.64
N GLU A 63 -4.59 1.20 11.37
CA GLU A 63 -4.51 2.08 10.21
C GLU A 63 -3.25 2.94 10.22
N GLU A 64 -2.80 3.39 11.39
CA GLU A 64 -1.62 4.25 11.52
C GLU A 64 -0.33 3.50 11.17
N GLY A 65 -0.20 2.24 11.62
CA GLY A 65 0.89 1.34 11.27
C GLY A 65 0.92 1.04 9.77
N MET A 66 -0.25 0.78 9.18
CA MET A 66 -0.36 0.55 7.74
C MET A 66 -0.03 1.82 6.93
N ARG A 67 -0.53 2.99 7.33
CA ARG A 67 -0.22 4.29 6.71
C ARG A 67 1.29 4.57 6.76
N THR A 68 1.92 4.32 7.90
CA THR A 68 3.37 4.48 8.08
C THR A 68 4.14 3.54 7.16
N CYS A 69 3.69 2.29 7.00
CA CYS A 69 4.29 1.36 6.05
C CYS A 69 4.18 1.87 4.60
N ILE A 70 2.99 2.33 4.18
CA ILE A 70 2.74 2.86 2.84
C ILE A 70 3.67 4.05 2.54
N ALA A 71 3.79 4.98 3.50
CA ALA A 71 4.67 6.14 3.37
C ALA A 71 6.16 5.74 3.34
N LYS A 72 6.59 4.90 4.28
CA LYS A 72 7.99 4.44 4.37
C LYS A 72 8.45 3.69 3.13
N MET A 73 7.56 2.91 2.52
CA MET A 73 7.88 2.14 1.32
C MET A 73 7.72 2.93 0.02
N GLY A 74 7.25 4.19 0.09
CA GLY A 74 7.10 5.06 -1.08
C GLY A 74 5.98 4.63 -2.03
N TYR A 75 4.94 3.95 -1.53
CA TYR A 75 3.82 3.50 -2.36
C TYR A 75 2.83 4.63 -2.68
N ALA A 76 2.67 5.54 -1.73
CA ALA A 76 1.81 6.70 -1.87
C ALA A 76 2.56 7.88 -2.49
N ARG A 77 1.80 8.78 -3.11
CA ARG A 77 2.27 10.12 -3.45
C ARG A 77 2.75 10.80 -2.18
N SER A 78 3.99 11.30 -2.20
CA SER A 78 4.47 12.17 -1.14
C SER A 78 3.67 13.48 -1.16
N GLU A 79 3.06 13.84 -0.04
CA GLU A 79 2.48 15.19 0.17
C GLU A 79 3.58 16.24 0.43
N LEU A 80 4.81 15.99 -0.01
CA LEU A 80 5.84 17.00 -0.11
C LEU A 80 5.48 17.88 -1.30
N THR A 81 4.72 18.94 -1.04
CA THR A 81 4.83 20.18 -1.82
C THR A 81 6.32 20.50 -1.89
N GLU A 82 6.89 20.40 -3.08
CA GLU A 82 8.16 21.08 -3.39
C GLU A 82 7.93 22.58 -3.16
N ASP A 83 8.70 23.17 -2.24
CA ASP A 83 9.00 24.61 -2.21
C ASP A 83 10.48 24.77 -2.59
#